data_AF-A0A2N2G7B6-F1
#
_entry.id   AF-A0A2N2G7B6-F1
#
_cell.length_a   1.000
_cell.length_b   1.000
_cell.length_c   1.000
_cell.angle_alpha   90.00
_cell.angle_beta   90.00
_cell.angle_gamma   90.00
#
_symmetry.space_group_name_H-M   'P 1'
#
loop_
_entity.id
_entity.type
_entity.pdbx_description
1 polymer ?
#
loop_
_entity_poly.entity_id
_entity_poly.type
_entity_poly.pdbx_seq_one_letter_code
_entity_poly.pdbx_strand_id
1 'polypeptide(L)'
;MRSVIIMFILCMAALAACKNTTTASTAVKFNQQPTLLTTIPAGYEAGEITFSDNGLQVAVILQKEGKMAMSINSEISPMYEGVRSPAFHATSKQYAFVASKDGKQCVVFNGKEGALYDSVRNPYITAEGRIVYAAQRGEKWFIVSGDKVSQALNTADPSLYVSSDGKRLAFVEQNSA
;
A
#
# COMPACT_ATOMS: atom_id res chain seq x y z
N MET A 1 -64.12 -30.52 51.13
CA MET A 1 -63.95 -31.96 50.87
C MET A 1 -63.26 -32.15 49.52
N ARG A 2 -62.11 -32.86 49.50
CA ARG A 2 -61.44 -33.59 48.40
C ARG A 2 -60.97 -32.75 47.19
N SER A 3 -59.66 -32.48 47.05
CA SER A 3 -58.62 -33.30 46.34
C SER A 3 -58.93 -33.44 44.84
N VAL A 4 -58.07 -33.10 43.87
CA VAL A 4 -56.78 -33.76 43.52
C VAL A 4 -55.97 -32.88 42.54
N ILE A 5 -54.64 -33.01 42.67
CA ILE A 5 -53.49 -32.48 41.93
C ILE A 5 -53.39 -33.06 40.50
N ILE A 6 -53.07 -32.26 39.47
CA ILE A 6 -52.29 -32.71 38.29
C ILE A 6 -51.30 -31.61 37.84
N MET A 7 -50.09 -32.09 37.59
CA MET A 7 -48.79 -31.48 37.31
C MET A 7 -48.52 -31.36 35.81
N PHE A 8 -47.96 -30.25 35.31
CA PHE A 8 -47.14 -30.15 34.07
C PHE A 8 -46.39 -28.78 34.07
N ILE A 9 -45.13 -28.73 34.50
CA ILE A 9 -43.87 -28.77 33.71
C ILE A 9 -43.72 -27.63 32.68
N LEU A 10 -42.91 -26.65 33.08
CA LEU A 10 -41.85 -25.92 32.36
C LEU A 10 -41.89 -25.82 30.82
N CYS A 11 -41.97 -24.60 30.28
CA CYS A 11 -41.36 -24.28 28.99
C CYS A 11 -40.81 -22.84 28.98
N MET A 12 -39.49 -22.72 28.82
CA MET A 12 -38.76 -21.47 28.63
C MET A 12 -39.15 -20.80 27.32
N ALA A 13 -39.35 -19.49 27.34
CA ALA A 13 -39.11 -18.66 26.16
C ALA A 13 -38.56 -17.31 26.62
N ALA A 14 -37.27 -17.28 26.98
CA ALA A 14 -36.53 -16.03 26.96
C ALA A 14 -36.37 -15.63 25.48
N LEU A 15 -37.24 -14.75 25.01
CA LEU A 15 -37.05 -14.02 23.76
C LEU A 15 -35.83 -13.11 23.92
N ALA A 16 -34.64 -13.67 23.78
CA ALA A 16 -33.47 -12.90 23.39
C ALA A 16 -33.77 -12.40 21.97
N ALA A 17 -34.35 -11.21 21.88
CA ALA A 17 -34.39 -10.47 20.63
C ALA A 17 -32.93 -10.32 20.18
N CYS A 18 -32.52 -11.14 19.21
CA CYS A 18 -31.33 -10.89 18.43
C CYS A 18 -31.52 -9.49 17.84
N LYS A 19 -30.87 -8.51 18.45
CA LYS A 19 -30.64 -7.22 17.83
C LYS A 19 -29.69 -7.51 16.67
N ASN A 20 -30.26 -7.93 15.55
CA ASN A 20 -29.60 -7.83 14.26
C ASN A 20 -29.45 -6.34 14.01
N THR A 21 -28.40 -5.74 14.57
CA THR A 21 -27.83 -4.51 14.05
C THR A 21 -27.24 -4.85 12.69
N THR A 22 -28.12 -4.97 11.71
CA THR A 22 -27.76 -4.78 10.32
C THR A 22 -27.35 -3.33 10.22
N THR A 23 -26.05 -3.06 10.38
CA THR A 23 -25.47 -1.76 10.05
C THR A 23 -25.82 -1.55 8.59
N ALA A 24 -26.77 -0.66 8.31
CA ALA A 24 -27.13 -0.29 6.96
C ALA A 24 -25.84 0.21 6.29
N SER A 25 -25.30 -0.58 5.37
CA SER A 25 -24.23 -0.17 4.48
C SER A 25 -24.73 1.09 3.80
N THR A 26 -24.18 2.24 4.18
CA THR A 26 -24.48 3.50 3.53
C THR A 26 -23.89 3.37 2.14
N ALA A 27 -24.74 3.09 1.15
CA ALA A 27 -24.30 2.96 -0.23
C ALA A 27 -23.50 4.23 -0.58
N VAL A 28 -22.20 4.07 -0.84
CA VAL A 28 -21.35 5.15 -1.31
C VAL A 28 -21.95 5.58 -2.65
N LYS A 29 -22.58 6.76 -2.68
CA LYS A 29 -23.15 7.28 -3.91
C LYS A 29 -22.02 7.68 -4.85
N PHE A 30 -22.12 7.26 -6.10
CA PHE A 30 -21.21 7.71 -7.14
C PHE A 30 -21.24 9.24 -7.22
N ASN A 31 -20.08 9.87 -7.09
CA ASN A 31 -19.98 11.31 -7.26
C ASN A 31 -20.02 11.64 -8.77
N GLN A 32 -21.12 12.25 -9.22
CA GLN A 32 -21.30 12.65 -10.62
C GLN A 32 -20.62 13.99 -10.95
N GLN A 33 -20.09 14.71 -9.95
CA GLN A 33 -19.35 15.94 -10.17
C GLN A 33 -17.89 15.60 -10.52
N PRO A 34 -17.36 16.06 -11.68
CA PRO A 34 -15.96 15.88 -12.01
C PRO A 34 -15.05 16.58 -10.98
N THR A 35 -14.00 15.89 -10.54
CA THR A 35 -12.96 16.45 -9.66
C THR A 35 -11.64 16.51 -10.42
N LEU A 36 -11.04 17.69 -10.52
CA LEU A 36 -9.68 17.86 -11.06
C LEU A 36 -8.68 17.46 -9.96
N LEU A 37 -7.88 16.42 -10.22
CA LEU A 37 -6.91 15.90 -9.23
C LEU A 37 -5.47 16.34 -9.49
N THR A 38 -5.11 16.55 -10.76
CA THR A 38 -3.81 17.10 -11.14
C THR A 38 -3.90 17.69 -12.55
N THR A 39 -2.91 18.51 -12.94
CA THR A 39 -2.75 19.02 -14.29
C THR A 39 -1.35 18.71 -14.76
N ILE A 40 -1.26 18.12 -15.96
CA ILE A 40 0.02 17.77 -16.58
C ILE A 40 0.64 19.06 -17.15
N PRO A 41 1.86 19.45 -16.75
CA PRO A 41 2.48 20.64 -17.31
C PRO A 41 2.78 20.48 -18.80
N ALA A 42 2.84 21.60 -19.51
CA ALA A 42 3.19 21.61 -20.93
C ALA A 42 4.56 20.96 -21.19
N GLY A 43 4.66 20.20 -22.29
CA GLY A 43 5.88 19.50 -22.69
C GLY A 43 6.12 18.16 -21.98
N TYR A 44 5.18 17.70 -21.15
CA TYR A 44 5.14 16.33 -20.65
C TYR A 44 4.01 15.56 -21.31
N GLU A 45 4.24 14.27 -21.52
CA GLU A 45 3.21 13.29 -21.85
C GLU A 45 2.83 12.50 -20.59
N ALA A 46 1.54 12.23 -20.41
CA ALA A 46 1.06 11.43 -19.28
C ALA A 46 1.06 9.94 -19.64
N GLY A 47 1.71 9.13 -18.80
CA GLY A 47 1.70 7.68 -18.85
C GLY A 47 0.72 7.08 -17.83
N GLU A 48 1.18 6.06 -17.10
CA GLU A 48 0.39 5.36 -16.09
C GLU A 48 -0.13 6.31 -15.00
N ILE A 49 -1.41 6.14 -14.62
CA ILE A 49 -2.08 6.86 -13.54
C ILE A 49 -2.46 5.85 -12.45
N THR A 50 -2.06 6.10 -11.21
CA THR A 50 -2.35 5.23 -10.06
C THR A 50 -2.97 6.05 -8.94
N PHE A 51 -4.00 5.51 -8.30
CA PHE A 51 -4.65 6.12 -7.14
C PHE A 51 -4.21 5.45 -5.84
N SER A 52 -4.18 6.20 -4.74
CA SER A 52 -4.22 5.60 -3.41
C SER A 52 -5.58 4.95 -3.15
N ASP A 53 -5.63 3.98 -2.24
CA ASP A 53 -6.86 3.22 -1.93
C ASP A 53 -8.04 4.11 -1.51
N ASN A 54 -7.75 5.22 -0.83
CA ASN A 54 -8.75 6.21 -0.40
C ASN A 54 -9.14 7.21 -1.52
N GLY A 55 -8.52 7.12 -2.70
CA GLY A 55 -8.74 7.99 -3.85
C GLY A 55 -8.22 9.43 -3.70
N LEU A 56 -7.54 9.76 -2.60
CA LEU A 56 -7.12 11.13 -2.28
C LEU A 56 -5.76 11.52 -2.86
N GLN A 57 -4.94 10.54 -3.25
CA GLN A 57 -3.64 10.77 -3.88
C GLN A 57 -3.62 10.13 -5.27
N VAL A 58 -3.00 10.83 -6.21
CA VAL A 58 -2.82 10.36 -7.58
C VAL A 58 -1.35 10.46 -7.94
N ALA A 59 -0.78 9.36 -8.42
CA ALA A 59 0.50 9.31 -9.09
C ALA A 59 0.27 9.31 -10.60
N VAL A 60 1.05 10.12 -11.31
CA VAL A 60 1.12 10.09 -12.77
C VAL A 60 2.57 9.98 -13.18
N ILE A 61 2.88 9.00 -14.02
CA ILE A 61 4.18 8.94 -14.69
C ILE A 61 4.17 9.98 -15.81
N LEU A 62 5.09 10.94 -15.74
CA LEU A 62 5.30 11.95 -16.77
C LEU A 62 6.49 11.55 -17.64
N GLN A 63 6.35 11.67 -18.95
CA GLN A 63 7.44 11.41 -19.89
C GLN A 63 7.84 12.69 -20.62
N LYS A 64 9.16 12.90 -20.75
CA LYS A 64 9.75 14.00 -21.52
C LYS A 64 11.15 13.60 -21.99
N GLU A 65 11.41 13.77 -23.30
CA GLU A 65 12.74 13.55 -23.90
C GLU A 65 13.34 12.16 -23.57
N GLY A 66 12.50 11.12 -23.59
CA GLY A 66 12.91 9.74 -23.29
C GLY A 66 13.20 9.44 -21.82
N LYS A 67 13.04 10.41 -20.93
CA LYS A 67 13.12 10.23 -19.47
C LYS A 67 11.74 10.29 -18.83
N MET A 68 11.65 9.81 -17.60
CA MET A 68 10.40 9.77 -16.83
C MET A 68 10.52 10.51 -15.50
N ALA A 69 9.44 11.12 -15.03
CA ALA A 69 9.30 11.66 -13.69
C ALA A 69 8.00 11.14 -13.06
N MET A 70 7.96 11.10 -11.73
CA MET A 70 6.75 10.80 -10.98
C MET A 70 6.11 12.11 -10.51
N SER A 71 4.85 12.33 -10.87
CA SER A 71 4.04 13.44 -10.36
C SER A 71 3.08 12.92 -9.29
N ILE A 72 3.22 13.36 -8.05
CA ILE A 72 2.34 13.01 -6.94
C ILE A 72 2.00 14.28 -6.16
N ASN A 73 0.73 14.50 -5.84
CA ASN A 73 0.27 15.67 -5.08
C ASN A 73 0.74 17.02 -5.67
N SER A 74 0.80 17.12 -7.01
CA SER A 74 1.33 18.26 -7.77
C SER A 74 2.82 18.54 -7.61
N GLU A 75 3.57 17.67 -6.94
CA GLU A 75 5.03 17.66 -6.92
C GLU A 75 5.53 16.75 -8.04
N ILE A 76 6.47 17.26 -8.85
CA ILE A 76 7.11 16.50 -9.93
C ILE A 76 8.53 16.17 -9.50
N SER A 77 8.89 14.90 -9.54
CA SER A 77 10.24 14.45 -9.21
C SER A 77 11.29 14.94 -10.21
N PRO A 78 12.59 14.79 -9.92
CA PRO A 78 13.63 14.80 -10.95
C PRO A 78 13.32 13.82 -12.09
N MET A 79 13.98 14.02 -13.23
CA MET A 79 13.90 13.12 -14.39
C MET A 79 14.83 11.93 -14.22
N TYR A 80 14.30 10.72 -14.37
CA TYR A 80 14.97 9.44 -14.23
C TYR A 80 14.95 8.64 -15.53
N GLU A 81 15.76 7.59 -15.61
CA GLU A 81 15.73 6.62 -16.72
C GLU A 81 14.41 5.84 -16.72
N GLY A 82 13.82 5.64 -15.54
CA GLY A 82 12.50 5.08 -15.37
C GLY A 82 11.98 5.33 -13.96
N VAL A 83 10.66 5.40 -13.82
CA VAL A 83 9.97 5.44 -12.52
C VAL A 83 8.85 4.42 -12.53
N ARG A 84 8.55 3.81 -11.37
CA ARG A 84 7.46 2.83 -11.26
C ARG A 84 6.99 2.64 -9.83
N SER A 85 5.92 1.86 -9.69
CA SER A 85 5.47 1.28 -8.42
C SER A 85 5.26 2.34 -7.33
N PRO A 86 4.41 3.36 -7.56
CA PRO A 86 4.06 4.31 -6.53
C PRO A 86 3.40 3.59 -5.34
N ALA A 87 3.74 4.01 -4.13
CA ALA A 87 3.17 3.53 -2.88
C ALA A 87 2.70 4.72 -2.06
N PHE A 88 1.53 4.57 -1.42
CA PHE A 88 0.88 5.64 -0.68
C PHE A 88 0.63 5.21 0.76
N HIS A 89 0.74 6.15 1.70
CA HIS A 89 0.19 5.95 3.03
C HIS A 89 -1.34 6.02 2.97
N ALA A 90 -2.02 5.15 3.73
CA ALA A 90 -3.48 5.02 3.69
C ALA A 90 -4.24 6.29 4.10
N THR A 91 -3.63 7.16 4.91
CA THR A 91 -4.29 8.34 5.50
C THR A 91 -3.48 9.63 5.46
N SER A 92 -2.19 9.56 5.13
CA SER A 92 -1.28 10.72 5.15
C SER A 92 -0.84 11.03 3.72
N LYS A 93 -0.24 12.20 3.50
CA LYS A 93 0.31 12.58 2.18
C LYS A 93 1.66 11.92 1.88
N GLN A 94 2.09 10.94 2.68
CA GLN A 94 3.35 10.26 2.44
C GLN A 94 3.23 9.36 1.21
N TYR A 95 4.30 9.36 0.41
CA TYR A 95 4.40 8.59 -0.81
C TYR A 95 5.81 8.07 -1.04
N ALA A 96 5.92 7.00 -1.83
CA ALA A 96 7.18 6.49 -2.32
C ALA A 96 7.05 6.01 -3.77
N PHE A 97 8.16 5.89 -4.49
CA PHE A 97 8.22 5.20 -5.77
C PHE A 97 9.64 4.68 -6.02
N VAL A 98 9.80 3.77 -6.98
CA VAL A 98 11.11 3.30 -7.43
C VAL A 98 11.57 4.15 -8.61
N ALA A 99 12.81 4.63 -8.56
CA ALA A 99 13.46 5.36 -9.64
C ALA A 99 14.70 4.60 -10.14
N SER A 100 14.97 4.67 -11.44
CA SER A 100 16.18 4.12 -12.08
C SER A 100 17.14 5.25 -12.46
N LYS A 101 18.39 5.14 -12.06
CA LYS A 101 19.43 6.15 -12.21
C LYS A 101 20.80 5.48 -12.29
N ASP A 102 21.56 5.79 -13.33
CA ASP A 102 22.92 5.29 -13.54
C ASP A 102 22.97 3.74 -13.56
N GLY A 103 21.94 3.11 -14.15
CA GLY A 103 21.81 1.65 -14.20
C GLY A 103 21.51 0.98 -12.86
N LYS A 104 21.20 1.75 -11.81
CA LYS A 104 20.78 1.27 -10.48
C LYS A 104 19.37 1.74 -10.13
N GLN A 105 18.82 1.22 -9.04
CA GLN A 105 17.51 1.60 -8.52
C GLN A 105 17.60 2.17 -7.11
N CYS A 106 16.77 3.16 -6.81
CA CYS A 106 16.53 3.64 -5.44
C CYS A 106 15.03 3.82 -5.19
N VAL A 107 14.66 3.86 -3.91
CA VAL A 107 13.34 4.35 -3.50
C VAL A 107 13.45 5.85 -3.26
N VAL A 108 12.55 6.62 -3.87
CA VAL A 108 12.31 8.01 -3.51
C VAL A 108 11.17 8.02 -2.50
N PHE A 109 11.41 8.51 -1.29
CA PHE A 109 10.40 8.59 -0.23
C PHE A 109 10.19 10.06 0.15
N ASN A 110 8.96 10.56 -0.04
CA ASN A 110 8.59 11.98 0.14
C ASN A 110 9.60 12.94 -0.51
N GLY A 111 9.89 12.70 -1.80
CA GLY A 111 10.80 13.51 -2.60
C GLY A 111 12.30 13.30 -2.33
N LYS A 112 12.69 12.46 -1.37
CA LYS A 112 14.10 12.20 -1.03
C LYS A 112 14.56 10.87 -1.61
N GLU A 113 15.62 10.91 -2.42
CA GLU A 113 16.30 9.70 -2.93
C GLU A 113 16.95 8.93 -1.76
N GLY A 114 16.71 7.63 -1.69
CA GLY A 114 17.42 6.71 -0.80
C GLY A 114 18.74 6.20 -1.40
N ALA A 115 19.32 5.18 -0.76
CA ALA A 115 20.52 4.52 -1.27
C ALA A 115 20.27 3.83 -2.63
N LEU A 116 21.30 3.74 -3.46
CA LEU A 116 21.29 3.01 -4.72
C LEU A 116 21.54 1.51 -4.49
N TYR A 117 20.81 0.69 -5.24
CA TYR A 117 20.83 -0.76 -5.21
C TYR A 117 20.83 -1.30 -6.64
N ASP A 118 21.26 -2.55 -6.82
CA ASP A 118 21.25 -3.18 -8.14
C ASP A 118 19.82 -3.43 -8.62
N SER A 119 18.91 -3.73 -7.68
CA SER A 119 17.48 -3.90 -7.93
C SER A 119 16.69 -3.58 -6.66
N VAL A 120 15.45 -3.12 -6.84
CA VAL A 120 14.51 -2.78 -5.76
C VAL A 120 13.15 -3.40 -6.07
N ARG A 121 12.53 -4.08 -5.10
CA ARG A 121 11.13 -4.53 -5.21
C ARG A 121 10.17 -3.44 -4.75
N ASN A 122 8.88 -3.61 -5.04
CA ASN A 122 7.87 -2.59 -4.80
C ASN A 122 7.91 -2.10 -3.34
N PRO A 123 7.97 -0.78 -3.11
CA PRO A 123 7.96 -0.23 -1.78
C PRO A 123 6.56 -0.28 -1.15
N TYR A 124 6.52 -0.29 0.17
CA TYR A 124 5.31 -0.18 0.96
C TYR A 124 5.50 0.84 2.07
N ILE A 125 4.44 1.58 2.39
CA ILE A 125 4.43 2.48 3.55
C ILE A 125 3.52 1.84 4.59
N THR A 126 4.08 1.54 5.77
CA THR A 126 3.33 0.95 6.88
C THR A 126 2.37 1.97 7.51
N ALA A 127 1.46 1.51 8.37
CA ALA A 127 0.49 2.37 9.05
C ALA A 127 1.14 3.42 9.98
N GLU A 128 2.37 3.17 10.47
CA GLU A 128 3.17 4.15 11.22
C GLU A 128 3.99 5.10 10.33
N GLY A 129 3.82 5.06 9.00
CA GLY A 129 4.52 5.93 8.07
C GLY A 129 5.96 5.50 7.77
N ARG A 130 6.33 4.25 8.04
CA ARG A 130 7.67 3.71 7.73
C ARG A 130 7.71 3.13 6.32
N ILE A 131 8.74 3.48 5.54
CA ILE A 131 9.00 2.88 4.24
C ILE A 131 9.66 1.51 4.39
N VAL A 132 9.18 0.51 3.65
CA VAL A 132 9.72 -0.84 3.64
C VAL A 132 9.82 -1.38 2.21
N TYR A 133 10.94 -1.99 1.86
CA TYR A 133 11.17 -2.58 0.53
C TYR A 133 12.28 -3.61 0.58
N ALA A 134 12.34 -4.48 -0.44
CA ALA A 134 13.46 -5.39 -0.63
C ALA A 134 14.40 -4.78 -1.64
N ALA A 135 15.70 -4.88 -1.37
CA ALA A 135 16.73 -4.31 -2.21
C ALA A 135 17.89 -5.29 -2.39
N GLN A 136 18.46 -5.29 -3.59
CA GLN A 136 19.53 -6.20 -3.98
C GLN A 136 20.88 -5.48 -3.98
N ARG A 137 21.90 -6.14 -3.42
CA ARG A 137 23.32 -5.79 -3.61
C ARG A 137 24.09 -7.06 -3.97
N GLY A 138 24.67 -7.09 -5.16
CA GLY A 138 25.23 -8.31 -5.74
C GLY A 138 24.18 -9.41 -5.82
N GLU A 139 24.50 -10.59 -5.31
CA GLU A 139 23.61 -11.76 -5.35
C GLU A 139 22.65 -11.86 -4.15
N LYS A 140 22.67 -10.87 -3.25
CA LYS A 140 21.90 -10.93 -1.99
C LYS A 140 20.82 -9.87 -1.94
N TRP A 141 19.68 -10.30 -1.40
CA TRP A 141 18.55 -9.43 -1.08
C TRP A 141 18.52 -9.09 0.39
N PHE A 142 18.02 -7.90 0.70
CA PHE A 142 17.86 -7.37 2.05
C PHE A 142 16.50 -6.69 2.18
N ILE A 143 15.91 -6.73 3.37
CA ILE A 143 14.77 -5.88 3.71
C ILE A 143 15.30 -4.56 4.26
N VAL A 144 14.90 -3.47 3.64
CA VAL A 144 15.12 -2.12 4.16
C VAL A 144 13.84 -1.67 4.86
N SER A 145 13.96 -1.15 6.08
CA SER A 145 12.86 -0.66 6.91
C SER A 145 13.26 0.67 7.55
N GLY A 146 12.80 1.77 6.95
CA GLY A 146 13.37 3.10 7.22
C GLY A 146 14.87 3.10 6.95
N ASP A 147 15.66 3.48 7.95
CA ASP A 147 17.12 3.54 7.86
C ASP A 147 17.82 2.21 8.19
N LYS A 148 17.05 1.16 8.54
CA LYS A 148 17.60 -0.15 8.93
C LYS A 148 17.62 -1.09 7.74
N VAL A 149 18.69 -1.87 7.62
CA VAL A 149 18.84 -2.94 6.63
C VAL A 149 18.96 -4.26 7.39
N SER A 150 18.21 -5.29 6.97
CA SER A 150 18.24 -6.61 7.58
C SER A 150 19.54 -7.37 7.29
N GLN A 151 19.67 -8.58 7.83
CA GLN A 151 20.61 -9.58 7.31
C GLN A 151 20.20 -9.99 5.89
N ALA A 152 21.14 -10.60 5.15
CA ALA A 152 20.90 -11.12 3.82
C ALA A 152 19.84 -12.23 3.86
N LEU A 153 18.88 -12.16 2.93
CA LEU A 153 17.84 -13.15 2.78
C LEU A 153 18.36 -14.37 2.01
N ASN A 154 17.85 -15.54 2.33
CA ASN A 154 18.09 -16.75 1.56
C ASN A 154 17.00 -16.93 0.48
N THR A 155 17.00 -16.02 -0.50
CA THR A 155 16.10 -16.08 -1.66
C THR A 155 16.71 -15.35 -2.84
N ALA A 156 16.43 -15.85 -4.05
CA ALA A 156 16.82 -15.19 -5.30
C ALA A 156 15.86 -14.05 -5.68
N ASP A 157 14.63 -14.07 -5.17
CA ASP A 157 13.62 -13.06 -5.43
C ASP A 157 12.62 -12.95 -4.24
N PRO A 158 12.74 -11.94 -3.38
CA PRO A 158 11.88 -11.79 -2.22
C PRO A 158 10.51 -11.21 -2.62
N SER A 159 9.46 -11.95 -2.31
CA SER A 159 8.11 -11.37 -2.24
C SER A 159 7.91 -10.67 -0.91
N LEU A 160 7.54 -9.39 -0.94
CA LEU A 160 7.14 -8.62 0.24
C LEU A 160 5.65 -8.34 0.21
N TYR A 161 5.01 -8.56 1.35
CA TYR A 161 3.60 -8.27 1.54
C TYR A 161 3.42 -7.45 2.80
N VAL A 162 2.58 -6.42 2.72
CA VAL A 162 2.08 -5.71 3.89
C VAL A 162 0.62 -6.09 4.09
N SER A 163 0.22 -6.40 5.33
CA SER A 163 -1.17 -6.68 5.66
C SER A 163 -2.06 -5.48 5.31
N SER A 164 -3.34 -5.72 5.02
CA SER A 164 -4.28 -4.66 4.63
C SER A 164 -4.43 -3.55 5.69
N ASP A 165 -4.16 -3.85 6.96
CA ASP A 165 -4.14 -2.88 8.06
C ASP A 165 -2.82 -2.11 8.20
N GLY A 166 -1.82 -2.42 7.36
CA GLY A 166 -0.51 -1.77 7.34
C GLY A 166 0.43 -2.17 8.48
N LYS A 167 0.06 -3.14 9.34
CA LYS A 167 0.77 -3.43 10.60
C LYS A 167 1.73 -4.59 10.55
N ARG A 168 1.67 -5.44 9.51
CA ARG A 168 2.51 -6.63 9.39
C ARG A 168 3.22 -6.62 8.06
N LEU A 169 4.52 -6.90 8.09
CA LEU A 169 5.31 -7.23 6.92
C LEU A 169 5.52 -8.74 6.91
N ALA A 170 5.27 -9.38 5.78
CA ALA A 170 5.57 -10.77 5.53
C ALA A 170 6.46 -10.90 4.29
N PHE A 171 7.36 -11.86 4.35
CA PHE A 171 8.11 -12.33 3.20
C PHE A 171 8.22 -13.85 3.27
N VAL A 172 8.51 -14.47 2.13
CA VAL A 172 8.75 -15.92 2.05
C VAL A 172 10.20 -16.13 1.64
N GLU A 173 10.90 -16.94 2.41
CA GLU A 173 12.24 -17.41 2.08
C GLU A 173 12.21 -18.93 1.89
N GLN A 174 13.08 -19.43 1.02
CA GLN A 174 13.23 -20.87 0.81
C GLN A 174 14.42 -21.35 1.64
N ASN A 175 14.20 -22.31 2.53
CA ASN A 175 15.31 -22.97 3.19
C ASN A 175 16.12 -23.76 2.16
N SER A 176 17.43 -23.51 2.11
CA SER A 176 18.38 -24.40 1.46
C SER A 176 18.47 -25.66 2.33
N ALA A 177 18.16 -26.82 1.75
CA ALA A 177 18.41 -28.12 2.35
C ALA A 177 19.93 -28.40 2.42
#